data_AF-A0A372LID0-F1
#
_entry.id   AF-A0A372LID0-F1
#
_cell.length_a   1.000
_cell.length_b   1.000
_cell.length_c   1.000
_cell.angle_alpha   90.00
_cell.angle_beta   90.00
_cell.angle_gamma   90.00
#
_symmetry.space_group_name_H-M   'P 1'
#
loop_
_entity.id
_entity.type
_entity.pdbx_description
1 polymer ?
#
loop_
_entity_poly.entity_id
_entity_poly.type
_entity_poly.pdbx_seq_one_letter_code
_entity_poly.pdbx_strand_id
1 'polypeptide(L)'
;MRFILLAYLYERLREKQEHLVRLYACKANLEGAQDEFISYEKTCTEPELSAETWQGKWATEFQDIRNDGILLQYKNLAHQQLNHSITSVEAAITETKLEIENIRNQIEAAEEQARREREKARQQQKSV
;
A
#
# COMPACT_ATOMS: atom_id res chain seq x y z
N MET A 1 29.25 21.34 -3.84
CA MET A 1 28.61 20.10 -4.36
C MET A 1 28.13 19.14 -3.26
N ARG A 2 28.94 18.77 -2.25
CA ARG A 2 28.52 17.79 -1.21
C ARG A 2 27.41 18.23 -0.24
N PHE A 3 27.31 19.53 0.06
CA PHE A 3 26.17 20.06 0.84
C PHE A 3 24.84 19.89 0.09
N ILE A 4 24.89 19.97 -1.25
CA ILE A 4 23.73 19.76 -2.14
C ILE A 4 23.35 18.27 -2.13
N LEU A 5 24.33 17.36 -2.11
CA LEU A 5 24.08 15.92 -1.99
C LEU A 5 23.40 15.56 -0.67
N LEU A 6 23.89 16.07 0.46
CA LEU A 6 23.30 15.79 1.77
C LEU A 6 21.85 16.31 1.85
N ALA A 7 21.64 17.56 1.42
CA ALA A 7 20.30 18.15 1.37
C ALA A 7 19.35 17.34 0.47
N TYR A 8 19.82 16.90 -0.70
CA TYR A 8 19.06 16.04 -1.61
C TYR A 8 18.67 14.70 -0.95
N LEU A 9 19.61 14.04 -0.25
CA LEU A 9 19.32 12.77 0.43
C LEU A 9 18.30 12.94 1.56
N TYR A 10 18.36 14.04 2.32
CA TYR A 10 17.37 14.33 3.35
C TYR A 10 15.98 14.63 2.77
N GLU A 11 15.89 15.37 1.67
CA GLU A 11 14.59 15.62 1.02
C GLU A 11 14.01 14.31 0.49
N ARG A 12 14.82 13.49 -0.17
CA ARG A 12 14.39 12.17 -0.65
C ARG A 12 13.95 11.25 0.50
N LEU A 13 14.64 11.29 1.64
CA LEU A 13 14.25 10.55 2.85
C LEU A 13 12.87 11.00 3.33
N ARG A 14 12.65 12.32 3.42
CA ARG A 14 11.38 12.92 3.83
C ARG A 14 10.24 12.52 2.89
N GLU A 15 10.44 12.63 1.57
CA GLU A 15 9.46 12.22 0.57
C GLU A 15 9.08 10.74 0.72
N LYS A 16 10.07 9.85 0.87
CA LYS A 16 9.81 8.41 1.04
C LYS A 16 9.08 8.11 2.35
N GLN A 17 9.36 8.83 3.43
CA GLN A 17 8.62 8.70 4.68
C GLN A 17 7.17 9.15 4.54
N GLU A 18 6.90 10.23 3.80
CA GLU A 18 5.54 10.67 3.49
C GLU A 18 4.79 9.63 2.64
N HIS A 19 5.44 9.09 1.60
CA HIS A 19 4.88 8.01 0.80
C HIS A 19 4.53 6.79 1.66
N LEU A 20 5.39 6.41 2.61
CA LEU A 20 5.13 5.31 3.52
C LEU A 20 3.88 5.54 4.37
N VAL A 21 3.69 6.75 4.91
CA VAL A 21 2.48 7.12 5.66
C VAL A 21 1.23 7.01 4.78
N ARG A 22 1.31 7.51 3.54
CA ARG A 22 0.19 7.44 2.58
C ARG A 22 -0.14 6.00 2.18
N LEU A 23 0.86 5.14 2.02
CA LEU A 23 0.65 3.71 1.72
C LEU A 23 -0.03 2.99 2.88
N TYR A 24 0.35 3.29 4.12
CA TYR A 24 -0.33 2.74 5.30
C TYR A 24 -1.80 3.17 5.39
N ALA A 25 -2.09 4.46 5.15
CA ALA A 25 -3.46 4.95 5.11
C ALA A 25 -4.27 4.29 3.97
N CYS A 26 -3.67 4.15 2.79
CA CYS A 26 -4.29 3.44 1.66
C CYS A 26 -4.62 1.99 2.03
N LYS A 27 -3.68 1.28 2.65
CA LYS A 27 -3.88 -0.10 3.11
C LYS A 27 -5.06 -0.20 4.06
N ALA A 28 -5.10 0.63 5.10
CA ALA A 28 -6.18 0.62 6.08
C ALA A 28 -7.55 0.91 5.45
N ASN A 29 -7.62 1.83 4.48
CA ASN A 29 -8.85 2.10 3.74
C ASN A 29 -9.30 0.91 2.88
N LEU A 30 -8.37 0.21 2.24
CA LEU A 30 -8.68 -0.98 1.44
C LEU A 30 -9.13 -2.15 2.30
N GLU A 31 -8.48 -2.39 3.45
CA GLU A 31 -8.89 -3.39 4.43
C GLU A 31 -10.29 -3.08 4.97
N GLY A 32 -10.56 -1.82 5.33
CA GLY A 32 -11.90 -1.40 5.77
C GLY A 32 -12.97 -1.60 4.69
N ALA A 33 -12.68 -1.25 3.43
CA ALA A 33 -13.60 -1.50 2.33
C ALA A 33 -13.85 -3.01 2.14
N GLN A 34 -12.80 -3.83 2.21
CA GLN A 34 -12.93 -5.28 2.09
C GLN A 34 -13.82 -5.86 3.20
N ASP A 35 -13.62 -5.45 4.45
CA ASP A 35 -14.43 -5.88 5.58
C ASP A 35 -15.91 -5.51 5.38
N GLU A 36 -16.18 -4.30 4.89
CA GLU A 36 -17.54 -3.87 4.53
C GLU A 36 -18.14 -4.79 3.45
N PHE A 37 -17.43 -5.03 2.35
CA PHE A 37 -17.89 -5.94 1.29
C PHE A 37 -18.20 -7.34 1.84
N ILE A 38 -17.30 -7.92 2.64
CA ILE A 38 -17.52 -9.24 3.24
C ILE A 38 -18.75 -9.23 4.15
N SER A 39 -18.96 -8.18 4.94
CA SER A 39 -20.09 -8.06 5.85
C SER A 39 -21.45 -7.98 5.14
N TYR A 40 -21.48 -7.36 3.96
CA TYR A 40 -22.68 -7.16 3.16
C TYR A 40 -22.90 -8.25 2.09
N GLU A 41 -22.03 -9.25 1.98
CA GLU A 41 -22.13 -10.31 0.97
C GLU A 41 -23.51 -10.99 0.95
N LYS A 42 -24.07 -11.25 2.14
CA LYS A 42 -25.40 -11.87 2.29
C LYS A 42 -26.55 -11.03 1.71
N THR A 43 -26.39 -9.72 1.61
CA THR A 43 -27.43 -8.83 1.06
C THR A 43 -27.64 -9.05 -0.44
N CYS A 44 -26.64 -9.58 -1.14
CA CYS A 44 -26.78 -10.02 -2.53
C CYS A 44 -27.80 -11.16 -2.68
N THR A 45 -27.99 -11.96 -1.63
CA THR A 45 -28.86 -13.15 -1.62
C THR A 45 -30.13 -13.01 -0.77
N GLU A 46 -30.27 -11.92 -0.01
CA GLU A 46 -31.47 -11.60 0.78
C GLU A 46 -32.46 -10.66 0.04
N PRO A 47 -33.78 -10.84 0.18
CA PRO A 47 -34.44 -11.96 0.83
C PRO A 47 -34.27 -13.25 0.01
N GLU A 48 -34.32 -14.40 0.69
CA GLU A 48 -34.28 -15.70 0.04
C GLU A 48 -35.56 -15.90 -0.79
N LEU A 49 -35.39 -16.22 -2.07
CA LEU A 49 -36.49 -16.52 -3.00
C LEU A 49 -36.51 -18.04 -3.20
N SER A 50 -37.22 -18.74 -2.31
CA SER A 50 -37.31 -20.20 -2.35
C SER A 50 -38.33 -20.66 -3.39
N ALA A 51 -38.22 -21.91 -3.84
CA ALA A 51 -39.21 -22.52 -4.75
C ALA A 51 -40.63 -22.54 -4.15
N GLU A 52 -40.76 -22.43 -2.82
CA GLU A 52 -42.04 -22.35 -2.11
C GLU A 52 -42.70 -20.97 -2.24
N THR A 53 -41.92 -19.92 -2.53
CA THR A 53 -42.39 -18.53 -2.63
C THR A 53 -42.40 -17.99 -4.07
N TRP A 54 -41.50 -18.46 -4.94
CA TRP A 54 -41.45 -18.08 -6.35
C TRP A 54 -40.87 -19.20 -7.23
N GLN A 55 -41.63 -19.65 -8.22
CA GLN A 55 -41.26 -20.80 -9.08
C GLN A 55 -41.57 -20.55 -10.56
N GLY A 56 -40.93 -21.33 -11.43
CA GLY A 56 -41.08 -21.29 -12.88
C GLY A 56 -39.85 -20.70 -13.58
N LYS A 57 -39.86 -20.73 -14.92
CA LYS A 57 -38.71 -20.35 -15.77
C LYS A 57 -38.07 -19.00 -15.39
N TRP A 58 -38.90 -17.97 -15.19
CA TRP A 58 -38.41 -16.62 -14.84
C TRP A 58 -37.79 -16.54 -13.45
N ALA A 59 -38.28 -17.34 -12.50
CA ALA A 59 -37.70 -17.41 -11.16
C ALA A 59 -36.31 -18.07 -11.22
N THR A 60 -36.17 -19.14 -12.03
CA THR A 60 -34.88 -19.79 -12.29
C THR A 60 -33.90 -18.82 -12.95
N GLU A 61 -34.29 -18.18 -14.06
CA GLU A 61 -33.42 -17.23 -14.76
C GLU A 61 -32.99 -16.05 -13.87
N PHE A 62 -33.89 -15.56 -13.02
CA PHE A 62 -33.55 -14.51 -12.05
C PHE A 62 -32.51 -15.00 -11.04
N GLN A 63 -32.68 -16.22 -10.50
CA GLN A 63 -31.78 -16.79 -9.51
C GLN A 63 -30.39 -17.07 -10.10
N ASP A 64 -30.32 -17.47 -11.38
CA ASP A 64 -29.07 -17.61 -12.13
C ASP A 64 -28.35 -16.26 -12.25
N ILE A 65 -29.06 -15.19 -12.67
CA ILE A 65 -28.49 -13.84 -12.73
C ILE A 65 -27.99 -13.38 -11.36
N ARG A 66 -28.75 -13.67 -10.31
CA ARG A 66 -28.43 -13.28 -8.94
C ARG A 66 -27.18 -13.98 -8.42
N ASN A 67 -27.08 -15.29 -8.59
CA ASN A 67 -26.00 -16.08 -8.01
C ASN A 67 -24.75 -16.04 -8.89
N ASP A 68 -24.89 -16.29 -10.19
CA ASP A 68 -23.76 -16.42 -11.10
C ASP A 68 -23.32 -15.06 -11.67
N GLY A 69 -24.24 -14.09 -11.72
CA GLY A 69 -23.94 -12.73 -12.13
C GLY A 69 -23.52 -11.85 -10.96
N ILE A 70 -24.43 -11.61 -10.01
CA ILE A 70 -24.19 -10.61 -8.95
C ILE A 70 -23.28 -11.16 -7.86
N LEU A 71 -23.67 -12.26 -7.21
CA LEU A 71 -22.94 -12.80 -6.06
C LEU A 71 -21.53 -13.24 -6.44
N LEU A 72 -21.35 -13.90 -7.59
CA LEU A 72 -20.03 -14.31 -8.06
C LEU A 72 -19.09 -13.12 -8.25
N GLN A 73 -19.54 -12.06 -8.93
CA GLN A 73 -18.72 -10.86 -9.18
C GLN A 73 -18.44 -10.11 -7.88
N TYR A 74 -19.43 -10.05 -6.98
CA TYR A 74 -19.28 -9.46 -5.66
C TYR A 74 -18.20 -10.19 -4.84
N LYS A 75 -18.23 -11.53 -4.81
CA LYS A 75 -17.21 -12.35 -4.17
C LYS A 75 -15.84 -12.18 -4.80
N ASN A 76 -15.78 -12.12 -6.13
CA ASN A 76 -14.52 -11.89 -6.84
C ASN A 76 -13.90 -10.54 -6.46
N LEU A 77 -14.70 -9.48 -6.39
CA LEU A 77 -14.25 -8.16 -5.95
C LEU A 77 -13.71 -8.21 -4.51
N ALA A 78 -14.52 -8.73 -3.58
CA ALA A 78 -14.21 -8.75 -2.15
C ALA A 78 -13.00 -9.63 -1.81
N HIS A 79 -12.97 -10.85 -2.32
CA HIS A 79 -12.02 -11.89 -1.90
C HIS A 79 -10.82 -12.04 -2.84
N GLN A 80 -10.86 -11.50 -4.06
CA GLN A 80 -9.75 -11.62 -5.01
C GLN A 80 -9.16 -10.27 -5.38
N GLN A 81 -9.96 -9.34 -5.93
CA GLN A 81 -9.44 -8.08 -6.43
C GLN A 81 -8.93 -7.16 -5.31
N LEU A 82 -9.70 -7.01 -4.23
CA LEU A 82 -9.27 -6.22 -3.06
C LEU A 82 -8.07 -6.87 -2.37
N ASN A 83 -8.08 -8.19 -2.17
CA ASN A 83 -6.92 -8.93 -1.62
C ASN A 83 -5.64 -8.72 -2.43
N HIS A 84 -5.75 -8.80 -3.76
CA HIS A 84 -4.62 -8.53 -4.64
C HIS A 84 -4.10 -7.09 -4.51
N SER A 85 -5.02 -6.12 -4.42
CA SER A 85 -4.67 -4.71 -4.24
C SER A 85 -3.99 -4.46 -2.90
N ILE A 86 -4.51 -5.03 -1.80
CA ILE A 86 -3.92 -4.94 -0.45
C ILE A 86 -2.51 -5.54 -0.47
N THR A 87 -2.35 -6.74 -1.05
CA THR A 87 -1.03 -7.41 -1.16
C THR A 87 -0.02 -6.56 -1.95
N SER A 88 -0.48 -5.90 -3.01
CA SER A 88 0.36 -5.00 -3.83
C SER A 88 0.82 -3.77 -3.04
N VAL A 89 -0.06 -3.20 -2.21
CA VAL A 89 0.28 -2.11 -1.30
C VAL A 89 1.27 -2.57 -0.22
N GLU A 90 1.12 -3.76 0.34
CA GLU A 90 2.07 -4.33 1.31
C GLU A 90 3.47 -4.55 0.72
N ALA A 91 3.55 -5.00 -0.54
CA ALA A 91 4.80 -5.11 -1.27
C ALA A 91 5.45 -3.72 -1.42
N ALA A 92 4.69 -2.70 -1.84
CA ALA A 92 5.18 -1.34 -1.98
C ALA A 92 5.64 -0.72 -0.65
N ILE A 93 4.95 -1.02 0.46
CA ILE A 93 5.37 -0.63 1.82
C ILE A 93 6.73 -1.24 2.15
N THR A 94 6.91 -2.53 1.85
CA THR A 94 8.16 -3.26 2.13
C THR A 94 9.32 -2.68 1.32
N GLU A 95 9.11 -2.46 0.02
CA GLU A 95 10.09 -1.83 -0.86
C GLU A 95 10.46 -0.41 -0.38
N THR A 96 9.47 0.42 -0.06
CA THR A 96 9.69 1.79 0.41
C THR A 96 10.50 1.82 1.71
N LYS A 97 10.29 0.86 2.62
CA LYS A 97 11.09 0.74 3.85
C LYS A 97 12.56 0.42 3.55
N LEU A 98 12.83 -0.50 2.62
CA LEU A 98 14.19 -0.83 2.21
C LEU A 98 14.88 0.38 1.55
N GLU A 99 14.16 1.13 0.72
CA GLU A 99 14.68 2.37 0.14
C GLU A 99 15.02 3.42 1.21
N ILE A 100 14.16 3.59 2.22
CA ILE A 100 14.40 4.50 3.35
C ILE A 100 15.67 4.09 4.09
N GLU A 101 15.85 2.80 4.38
CA GLU A 101 17.05 2.29 5.05
C GLU A 101 18.30 2.54 4.21
N ASN A 102 18.25 2.27 2.91
CA ASN A 102 19.35 2.55 2.00
C ASN A 102 19.71 4.05 1.95
N ILE A 103 18.71 4.95 1.93
CA ILE A 103 18.95 6.40 1.97
C ILE A 103 19.61 6.80 3.30
N ARG A 104 19.19 6.22 4.44
CA ARG A 104 19.81 6.48 5.74
C ARG A 104 21.29 6.07 5.76
N ASN A 105 21.61 4.90 5.21
CA ASN A 105 23.00 4.44 5.09
C ASN A 105 23.83 5.37 4.20
N GLN A 106 23.25 5.89 3.12
CA GLN A 106 23.92 6.87 2.25
C GLN A 106 24.17 8.21 2.97
N ILE A 107 23.22 8.67 3.79
CA ILE A 107 23.39 9.88 4.61
C ILE A 107 24.55 9.67 5.58
N GLU A 108 24.56 8.58 6.34
CA GLU A 108 25.62 8.27 7.31
C GLU A 108 27.01 8.25 6.64
N ALA A 109 27.14 7.57 5.50
CA ALA A 109 28.39 7.52 4.74
C ALA A 109 28.84 8.91 4.26
N ALA A 110 27.89 9.73 3.78
CA ALA A 110 28.18 11.08 3.30
C ALA A 110 28.58 12.03 4.44
N GLU A 111 27.95 11.92 5.60
CA GLU A 111 28.28 12.68 6.81
C GLU A 111 29.68 12.34 7.32
N GLU A 112 30.01 11.04 7.40
CA GLU A 112 31.33 10.58 7.84
C GLU A 112 32.42 11.09 6.91
N GLN A 113 32.20 11.04 5.59
CA GLN A 113 33.14 11.57 4.62
C GLN A 113 33.33 13.09 4.79
N ALA A 114 32.24 13.84 5.00
CA ALA A 114 32.31 15.28 5.25
C ALA A 114 33.06 15.62 6.54
N ARG A 115 32.92 14.81 7.60
CA ARG A 115 33.64 14.97 8.87
C ARG A 115 35.14 14.82 8.66
N ARG A 116 35.58 13.72 8.04
CA ARG A 116 37.00 13.43 7.77
C ARG A 116 37.68 14.53 6.96
N GLU A 117 36.99 15.10 5.98
CA GLU A 117 37.54 16.17 5.15
C GLU A 117 37.69 17.49 5.92
N ARG A 118 36.71 17.83 6.76
CA ARG A 118 36.81 19.01 7.65
C ARG A 118 37.99 18.87 8.61
N GLU A 119 38.23 17.68 9.13
CA GLU A 119 39.38 17.40 10.00
C GLU A 119 40.70 17.56 9.24
N LYS A 120 40.82 17.01 8.03
CA LYS A 120 42.00 17.21 7.17
C LYS A 120 42.26 18.67 6.84
N ALA A 121 41.22 19.43 6.48
CA ALA A 121 41.35 20.86 6.20
C ALA A 121 41.81 21.65 7.44
N ARG A 122 41.28 21.33 8.62
CA ARG A 122 41.70 21.93 9.90
C ARG A 122 43.15 21.60 10.26
N GLN A 123 43.63 20.40 9.96
CA GLN A 123 45.02 20.01 10.20
C GLN A 123 45.97 20.74 9.26
N GLN A 124 45.62 20.87 7.98
CA GLN A 124 46.41 21.62 7.00
C GLN A 124 46.52 23.12 7.34
N GLN A 125 45.44 23.72 7.86
CA GLN A 125 45.46 25.12 8.33
C GLN A 125 46.30 25.37 9.58
N LYS A 126 46.61 24.33 10.38
CA LYS A 126 47.45 24.45 11.58
C LYS A 126 48.94 24.21 11.33
N SER A 127 49.30 23.70 10.15
CA SER A 127 50.70 23.44 9.74
C SER A 127 51.27 24.52 8.82
N VAL A 128 50.55 25.62 8.61
CA VAL A 128 50.98 26.85 7.91
C VAL A 128 51.01 27.98 8.92
#